data_AF-A0A131XFJ8-F1
#
_entry.id   AF-A0A131XFJ8-F1
#
_cell.length_a   1.000
_cell.length_b   1.000
_cell.length_c   1.000
_cell.angle_alpha   90.00
_cell.angle_beta   90.00
_cell.angle_gamma   90.00
#
_symmetry.space_group_name_H-M   'P 1'
#
loop_
_entity.id
_entity.type
_entity.pdbx_description
1 polymer ?
#
loop_
_entity_poly.entity_id
_entity_poly.type
_entity_poly.pdbx_seq_one_letter_code
_entity_poly.pdbx_strand_id
1 'polypeptide(L)'
;MTIMEFIGCTLIGFGPALSMFAITIARDPIRIIILITAAFFWLLSLLLSSIVWFAVVPLRKQLAFGVVCSVAFQEAGRFLFYRVLRKSKGPRTEPWGTPESIDTLSEETRLNDTHCQRFERKAELGLKKVTEVGADGAVVSSSRTTLSYVSGLGFGVMSGVFSLLNVLADAIGPGTVGLNGGSSCFFLTSALTTSAFVLLHTFWGVVSFHALDHSRWPLVAFVGIAHLVTSCLTLLNPAGYYVASLVPIYLLLLVSGVLAFHAAGGRIHALMRFKGQSLPQQQQQHEQQQASPH
;
A
#
# COMPACT_ATOMS: atom_id res chain seq x y z
N MET A 1 -29.98 -0.82 -13.14
CA MET A 1 -29.59 -0.35 -11.79
C MET A 1 -28.40 -1.11 -11.25
N THR A 2 -28.33 -2.43 -11.40
CA THR A 2 -27.27 -3.30 -10.85
C THR A 2 -25.86 -2.99 -11.36
N ILE A 3 -25.69 -2.74 -12.66
CA ILE A 3 -24.38 -2.35 -13.23
C ILE A 3 -23.89 -1.01 -12.63
N MET A 4 -24.79 -0.06 -12.39
CA MET A 4 -24.42 1.23 -11.77
C MET A 4 -23.99 1.03 -10.32
N GLU A 5 -24.66 0.14 -9.58
CA GLU A 5 -24.30 -0.21 -8.20
C GLU A 5 -22.94 -0.94 -8.15
N PHE A 6 -22.71 -1.89 -9.06
CA PHE A 6 -21.41 -2.56 -9.23
C PHE A 6 -20.29 -1.55 -9.50
N ILE A 7 -20.47 -0.68 -10.50
CA ILE A 7 -19.46 0.33 -10.85
C ILE A 7 -19.25 1.30 -9.67
N GLY A 8 -20.33 1.77 -9.05
CA GLY A 8 -20.28 2.66 -7.88
C GLY A 8 -19.52 2.04 -6.70
N CYS A 9 -19.84 0.80 -6.33
CA CYS A 9 -19.18 0.09 -5.23
C CYS A 9 -17.71 -0.21 -5.55
N THR A 10 -17.40 -0.55 -6.80
CA THR A 10 -16.01 -0.77 -7.25
C THR A 10 -15.19 0.51 -7.14
N LEU A 11 -15.72 1.63 -7.62
CA LEU A 11 -15.04 2.93 -7.57
C LEU A 11 -14.91 3.45 -6.14
N ILE A 12 -15.90 3.22 -5.27
CA ILE A 12 -15.78 3.58 -3.84
C ILE A 12 -14.71 2.71 -3.17
N GLY A 13 -14.77 1.39 -3.35
CA GLY A 13 -13.86 0.44 -2.70
C GLY A 13 -12.40 0.58 -3.14
N PHE A 14 -12.16 0.69 -4.45
CA PHE A 14 -10.81 0.68 -5.03
C PHE A 14 -10.38 2.01 -5.65
N GLY A 15 -11.24 3.02 -5.75
CA GLY A 15 -10.92 4.31 -6.36
C GLY A 15 -9.70 5.00 -5.74
N PRO A 16 -9.60 5.12 -4.39
CA PRO A 16 -8.41 5.69 -3.76
C PRO A 16 -7.14 4.90 -4.11
N ALA A 17 -7.22 3.57 -4.08
CA ALA A 17 -6.09 2.70 -4.39
C ALA A 17 -5.64 2.81 -5.86
N LEU A 18 -6.60 2.88 -6.79
CA LEU A 18 -6.35 3.05 -8.20
C LEU A 18 -5.74 4.42 -8.49
N SER A 19 -6.24 5.48 -7.85
CA SER A 19 -5.67 6.83 -7.96
C SER A 19 -4.22 6.86 -7.48
N MET A 20 -3.96 6.29 -6.29
CA MET A 20 -2.63 6.15 -5.72
C MET A 20 -1.70 5.35 -6.64
N PHE A 21 -2.16 4.22 -7.19
CA PHE A 21 -1.39 3.39 -8.11
C PHE A 21 -1.04 4.13 -9.40
N ALA A 22 -2.04 4.71 -10.09
CA ALA A 22 -1.86 5.39 -11.36
C ALA A 22 -0.97 6.64 -11.25
N ILE A 23 -1.09 7.40 -10.17
CA ILE A 23 -0.33 8.63 -9.97
C ILE A 23 1.09 8.35 -9.45
N THR A 24 1.27 7.41 -8.52
CA THR A 24 2.55 7.30 -7.80
C THR A 24 3.38 6.05 -8.11
N ILE A 25 2.75 4.97 -8.57
CA ILE A 25 3.38 3.65 -8.70
C ILE A 25 3.62 3.29 -10.17
N ALA A 26 2.65 3.56 -11.04
CA ALA A 26 2.70 3.18 -12.46
C ALA A 26 3.87 3.80 -13.25
N ARG A 27 4.50 4.85 -12.72
CA ARG A 27 5.65 5.53 -13.33
C ARG A 27 6.96 4.75 -13.21
N ASP A 28 7.11 3.91 -12.18
CA ASP A 28 8.37 3.22 -11.87
C ASP A 28 8.15 1.70 -11.74
N PRO A 29 8.76 0.85 -12.59
CA PRO A 29 8.56 -0.60 -12.55
C PRO A 29 9.01 -1.25 -11.23
N ILE A 30 10.01 -0.68 -10.55
CA ILE A 30 10.48 -1.14 -9.24
C ILE A 30 9.35 -1.07 -8.19
N ARG A 31 8.56 0.01 -8.20
CA ARG A 31 7.43 0.17 -7.25
C ARG A 31 6.34 -0.87 -7.51
N ILE A 32 6.12 -1.22 -8.77
CA ILE A 32 5.16 -2.28 -9.15
C ILE A 32 5.61 -3.62 -8.58
N ILE A 33 6.91 -3.97 -8.70
CA ILE A 33 7.45 -5.23 -8.16
C ILE A 33 7.28 -5.28 -6.63
N ILE A 34 7.56 -4.19 -5.93
CA ILE A 34 7.40 -4.11 -4.46
C ILE A 34 5.93 -4.25 -4.07
N LEU A 35 5.00 -3.66 -4.83
CA LEU A 35 3.57 -3.79 -4.59
C LEU A 35 3.11 -5.24 -4.74
N ILE A 36 3.50 -5.91 -5.82
CA ILE A 36 3.11 -7.31 -6.09
C ILE A 36 3.70 -8.26 -5.04
N THR A 37 4.97 -8.07 -4.66
CA THR A 37 5.60 -8.90 -3.62
C THR A 37 4.94 -8.67 -2.26
N ALA A 38 4.61 -7.43 -1.88
CA ALA A 38 3.90 -7.13 -0.64
C ALA A 38 2.51 -7.80 -0.60
N ALA A 39 1.76 -7.72 -1.71
CA ALA A 39 0.49 -8.42 -1.91
C ALA A 39 0.63 -9.94 -1.72
N PHE A 40 1.68 -10.55 -2.27
CA PHE A 40 1.98 -11.97 -2.09
C PHE A 40 2.27 -12.33 -0.62
N PHE A 41 3.07 -11.53 0.09
CA PHE A 41 3.33 -11.75 1.52
C PHE A 41 2.06 -11.65 2.38
N TRP A 42 1.13 -10.76 2.02
CA TRP A 42 -0.17 -10.70 2.66
C TRP A 42 -0.98 -11.97 2.43
N LEU A 43 -1.06 -12.47 1.18
CA LEU A 43 -1.74 -13.73 0.87
C LEU A 43 -1.12 -14.93 1.61
N LEU A 44 0.22 -14.99 1.65
CA LEU A 44 0.94 -16.01 2.42
C LEU A 44 0.58 -15.94 3.91
N SER A 45 0.48 -14.74 4.48
CA SER A 45 0.10 -14.57 5.88
C SER A 45 -1.33 -15.04 6.17
N LEU A 46 -2.28 -14.79 5.25
CA LEU A 46 -3.64 -15.32 5.38
C LEU A 46 -3.70 -16.83 5.18
N LEU A 47 -2.91 -17.39 4.27
CA LEU A 47 -2.83 -18.84 4.07
C LEU A 47 -2.37 -19.55 5.34
N LEU A 48 -1.31 -19.06 5.97
CA LEU A 48 -0.82 -19.59 7.25
C LEU A 48 -1.88 -19.46 8.35
N SER A 49 -2.56 -18.32 8.43
CA SER A 49 -3.65 -18.13 9.39
C SER A 49 -4.82 -19.10 9.15
N SER A 50 -5.15 -19.39 7.90
CA SER A 50 -6.23 -20.31 7.53
C SER A 50 -5.91 -21.75 7.94
N ILE A 51 -4.64 -22.17 7.79
CA ILE A 51 -4.17 -23.48 8.27
C ILE A 51 -4.32 -23.59 9.79
N VAL A 52 -3.97 -22.53 10.54
CA VAL A 52 -4.13 -22.50 12.00
C VAL A 52 -5.60 -22.57 12.41
N TRP A 53 -6.46 -21.77 11.78
CA TRP A 53 -7.90 -21.82 12.03
C TRP A 53 -8.50 -23.19 11.70
N PHE A 54 -8.03 -23.84 10.63
CA PHE A 54 -8.43 -25.20 10.28
C PHE A 54 -7.93 -26.23 11.31
N ALA A 55 -6.69 -26.15 11.79
CA ALA A 55 -6.16 -27.10 12.77
C ALA A 55 -6.89 -27.03 14.14
N VAL A 56 -7.35 -25.85 14.55
CA VAL A 56 -7.99 -25.65 15.87
C VAL A 56 -9.51 -25.87 15.78
N VAL A 57 -9.92 -27.13 15.74
CA VAL A 57 -11.33 -27.57 15.61
C VAL A 57 -12.29 -27.03 16.67
N PRO A 58 -11.98 -27.00 17.98
CA PRO A 58 -12.97 -26.61 18.99
C PRO A 58 -13.28 -25.10 19.03
N LEU A 59 -12.38 -24.24 18.56
CA LEU A 59 -12.58 -22.76 18.58
C LEU A 59 -13.14 -22.20 17.27
N ARG A 60 -13.42 -23.03 16.26
CA ARG A 60 -13.99 -22.57 14.97
C ARG A 60 -15.31 -21.81 15.11
N LYS A 61 -16.07 -22.08 16.18
CA LYS A 61 -17.35 -21.39 16.46
C LYS A 61 -17.18 -19.93 16.89
N GLN A 62 -15.99 -19.53 17.32
CA GLN A 62 -15.71 -18.16 17.72
C GLN A 62 -15.03 -17.41 16.57
N LEU A 63 -15.82 -16.68 15.76
CA LEU A 63 -15.31 -15.83 14.66
C LEU A 63 -14.20 -14.87 15.13
N ALA A 64 -14.33 -14.34 16.34
CA ALA A 64 -13.34 -13.45 16.94
C ALA A 64 -11.96 -14.09 17.05
N PHE A 65 -11.86 -15.39 17.36
CA PHE A 65 -10.58 -16.10 17.42
C PHE A 65 -9.88 -16.12 16.07
N GLY A 66 -10.62 -16.44 14.99
CA GLY A 66 -10.09 -16.41 13.62
C GLY A 66 -9.60 -15.03 13.23
N VAL A 67 -10.36 -13.98 13.56
CA VAL A 67 -9.98 -12.59 13.30
C VAL A 67 -8.68 -12.24 14.02
N VAL A 68 -8.58 -12.50 15.33
CA VAL A 68 -7.38 -12.19 16.13
C VAL A 68 -6.14 -12.91 15.57
N CYS A 69 -6.25 -14.20 15.28
CA CYS A 69 -5.15 -14.97 14.67
C CYS A 69 -4.75 -14.39 13.32
N SER A 70 -5.71 -14.08 12.45
CA SER A 70 -5.43 -13.52 11.13
C SER A 70 -4.73 -12.17 11.19
N VAL A 71 -5.13 -11.29 12.11
CA VAL A 71 -4.47 -9.99 12.32
C VAL A 71 -3.04 -10.19 12.80
N ALA A 72 -2.80 -11.12 13.74
CA ALA A 72 -1.46 -11.42 14.23
C ALA A 72 -0.53 -11.92 13.11
N PHE A 73 -1.01 -12.84 12.27
CA PHE A 73 -0.23 -13.32 11.12
C PHE A 73 0.01 -12.22 10.08
N GLN A 74 -0.96 -11.35 9.82
CA GLN A 74 -0.81 -10.23 8.88
C GLN A 74 0.22 -9.20 9.35
N GLU A 75 0.24 -8.87 10.65
CA GLU A 75 1.26 -7.98 11.23
C GLU A 75 2.65 -8.64 11.23
N ALA A 76 2.73 -9.94 11.51
CA ALA A 76 3.97 -10.72 11.38
C ALA A 76 4.46 -10.75 9.92
N GLY A 77 3.55 -10.90 8.95
CA GLY A 77 3.83 -10.83 7.52
C GLY A 77 4.40 -9.47 7.10
N ARG A 78 3.85 -8.37 7.64
CA ARG A 78 4.37 -7.01 7.41
C ARG A 78 5.79 -6.86 7.97
N PHE A 79 6.04 -7.35 9.17
CA PHE A 79 7.38 -7.34 9.78
C PHE A 79 8.38 -8.18 8.98
N LEU A 80 7.97 -9.36 8.51
CA LEU A 80 8.79 -10.21 7.66
C LEU A 80 9.15 -9.50 6.34
N PHE A 81 8.16 -8.88 5.69
CA PHE A 81 8.39 -8.13 4.46
C PHE A 81 9.35 -6.94 4.67
N TYR A 82 9.19 -6.19 5.76
CA TYR A 82 10.14 -5.16 6.17
C TYR A 82 11.57 -5.70 6.31
N ARG A 83 11.74 -6.86 6.97
CA ARG A 83 13.06 -7.51 7.11
C ARG A 83 13.65 -7.90 5.76
N VAL A 84 12.85 -8.41 4.84
CA VAL A 84 13.29 -8.75 3.48
C VAL A 84 13.78 -7.50 2.74
N LEU A 85 13.01 -6.42 2.77
CA LEU A 85 13.38 -5.13 2.15
C LEU A 85 14.61 -4.47 2.78
N ARG A 86 14.88 -4.72 4.07
CA ARG A 86 16.07 -4.20 4.76
C ARG A 86 17.30 -5.06 4.51
N LYS A 87 17.13 -6.39 4.38
CA LYS A 87 18.23 -7.32 4.10
C LYS A 87 18.82 -7.11 2.71
N SER A 88 18.01 -6.75 1.72
CA SER A 88 18.48 -6.42 0.38
C SER A 88 19.23 -5.08 0.29
N LYS A 89 19.16 -4.23 1.32
CA LYS A 89 19.80 -2.90 1.30
C LYS A 89 21.26 -2.88 1.73
N GLY A 90 21.79 -3.98 2.27
CA GLY A 90 23.19 -4.10 2.72
C GLY A 90 23.62 -3.05 3.78
N PRO A 91 24.74 -3.25 4.49
CA PRO A 91 25.43 -2.13 5.13
C PRO A 91 25.87 -1.13 4.05
N ARG A 92 25.72 0.16 4.32
CA ARG A 92 26.23 1.24 3.47
C ARG A 92 27.77 1.25 3.52
N THR A 93 28.40 0.48 2.65
CA THR A 93 29.84 0.43 2.33
C THR A 93 29.89 -0.11 0.90
N GLU A 94 30.18 0.64 -0.15
CA GLU A 94 31.35 1.48 -0.43
C GLU A 94 30.94 2.57 -1.45
N PRO A 95 31.66 3.72 -1.54
CA PRO A 95 31.63 4.54 -2.74
C PRO A 95 32.18 3.69 -3.88
N TRP A 96 31.40 3.45 -4.93
CA TRP A 96 31.93 2.77 -6.11
C TRP A 96 33.16 3.54 -6.61
N GLY A 97 34.29 2.83 -6.62
CA GLY A 97 35.55 3.26 -7.17
C GLY A 97 35.38 3.71 -8.62
N THR A 98 36.30 4.56 -9.03
CA THR A 98 36.41 5.18 -10.35
C THR A 98 36.28 4.16 -11.50
N PRO A 99 35.72 4.59 -12.65
CA PRO A 99 35.57 3.75 -13.83
C PRO A 99 36.95 3.53 -14.47
N GLU A 100 37.71 2.57 -13.95
CA GLU A 100 38.99 2.17 -14.51
C GLU A 100 39.11 0.65 -14.42
N SER A 101 38.46 -0.05 -15.36
CA SER A 101 38.79 -1.43 -15.75
C SER A 101 37.83 -2.07 -16.77
N ILE A 102 36.74 -1.42 -17.20
CA ILE A 102 35.81 -2.01 -18.20
C ILE A 102 36.22 -1.69 -19.65
N ASP A 103 37.52 -1.58 -19.96
CA ASP A 103 38.01 -1.43 -21.33
C ASP A 103 38.83 -2.62 -21.84
N THR A 104 39.13 -3.62 -21.01
CA THR A 104 40.02 -4.74 -21.42
C THR A 104 39.32 -6.08 -21.68
N LEU A 105 38.00 -6.15 -21.62
CA LEU A 105 37.24 -7.39 -21.89
C LEU A 105 36.33 -7.33 -23.13
N SER A 106 36.40 -6.27 -23.94
CA SER A 106 35.53 -6.14 -25.13
C SER A 106 36.18 -6.55 -26.46
N GLU A 107 37.47 -6.92 -26.49
CA GLU A 107 38.15 -7.24 -27.76
C GLU A 107 38.19 -8.72 -28.14
N GLU A 108 38.03 -9.67 -27.21
CA GLU A 108 38.27 -11.09 -27.52
C GLU A 108 37.04 -11.89 -27.97
N THR A 109 35.81 -11.36 -27.82
CA THR A 109 34.58 -12.10 -28.22
C THR A 109 33.98 -11.60 -29.52
N ARG A 110 34.79 -11.04 -30.43
CA ARG A 110 34.32 -10.52 -31.73
C ARG A 110 34.23 -11.57 -32.86
N LEU A 111 34.22 -12.86 -32.54
CA LEU A 111 34.24 -13.91 -33.56
C LEU A 111 33.43 -15.18 -33.20
N ASN A 112 32.12 -15.07 -32.92
CA ASN A 112 31.14 -16.03 -33.45
C ASN A 112 29.67 -15.69 -33.11
N ASP A 113 28.84 -15.87 -34.13
CA ASP A 113 27.38 -16.00 -34.19
C ASP A 113 26.46 -14.77 -34.00
N THR A 114 25.86 -14.44 -35.14
CA THR A 114 24.93 -13.35 -35.44
C THR A 114 23.48 -13.73 -35.13
N HIS A 115 22.73 -12.72 -34.68
CA HIS A 115 21.27 -12.66 -34.46
C HIS A 115 20.67 -13.36 -33.21
N CYS A 116 20.98 -14.62 -32.88
CA CYS A 116 20.34 -15.28 -31.71
C CYS A 116 20.81 -14.67 -30.37
N GLN A 117 22.12 -14.48 -30.22
CA GLN A 117 22.71 -13.86 -29.03
C GLN A 117 22.27 -12.42 -28.82
N ARG A 118 21.79 -11.72 -29.85
CA ARG A 118 21.40 -10.30 -29.72
C ARG A 118 20.11 -10.13 -28.92
N PHE A 119 19.22 -11.13 -28.95
CA PHE A 119 17.98 -11.10 -28.18
C PHE A 119 18.21 -11.57 -26.75
N GLU A 120 18.96 -12.66 -26.55
CA GLU A 120 19.39 -13.12 -25.23
C GLU A 120 20.23 -12.08 -24.52
N ARG A 121 21.19 -11.44 -25.21
CA ARG A 121 21.98 -10.35 -24.62
C ARG A 121 21.11 -9.13 -24.30
N LYS A 122 20.03 -8.84 -25.05
CA LYS A 122 19.07 -7.78 -24.67
C LYS A 122 18.20 -8.17 -23.48
N ALA A 123 17.82 -9.45 -23.37
CA ALA A 123 17.10 -9.99 -22.22
C ALA A 123 17.98 -10.05 -20.97
N GLU A 124 19.25 -10.47 -21.11
CA GLU A 124 20.27 -10.48 -20.07
C GLU A 124 20.74 -9.08 -19.71
N LEU A 125 20.85 -8.14 -20.65
CA LEU A 125 21.10 -6.72 -20.35
C LEU A 125 19.88 -6.08 -19.70
N GLY A 126 18.66 -6.48 -20.08
CA GLY A 126 17.44 -6.07 -19.39
C GLY A 126 17.39 -6.61 -17.96
N LEU A 127 17.73 -7.89 -17.78
CA LEU A 127 17.81 -8.56 -16.48
C LEU A 127 18.95 -7.99 -15.64
N LYS A 128 20.14 -7.81 -16.20
CA LYS A 128 21.27 -7.15 -15.54
C LYS A 128 20.94 -5.71 -15.23
N LYS A 129 20.25 -4.95 -16.08
CA LYS A 129 19.79 -3.60 -15.75
C LYS A 129 18.73 -3.62 -14.65
N VAL A 130 17.88 -4.64 -14.54
CA VAL A 130 16.95 -4.81 -13.39
C VAL A 130 17.71 -5.24 -12.13
N THR A 131 18.73 -6.09 -12.26
CA THR A 131 19.59 -6.58 -11.17
C THR A 131 20.57 -5.52 -10.68
N GLU A 132 21.06 -4.65 -11.56
CA GLU A 132 22.00 -3.54 -11.34
C GLU A 132 21.23 -2.30 -10.90
N VAL A 133 20.01 -2.05 -11.39
CA VAL A 133 19.06 -1.13 -10.73
C VAL A 133 18.61 -1.67 -9.36
N GLY A 134 18.70 -2.98 -9.14
CA GLY A 134 18.51 -3.63 -7.84
C GLY A 134 19.76 -3.62 -6.93
N ALA A 135 20.97 -3.61 -7.50
CA ALA A 135 22.26 -3.69 -6.81
C ALA A 135 22.88 -2.31 -6.56
N ASP A 136 22.70 -1.37 -7.49
CA ASP A 136 22.82 0.05 -7.24
C ASP A 136 21.61 0.49 -6.41
N GLY A 137 21.78 0.39 -5.08
CA GLY A 137 20.88 0.99 -4.09
C GLY A 137 20.67 2.51 -4.26
N ALA A 138 21.22 3.12 -5.30
CA ALA A 138 21.05 4.50 -5.73
C ALA A 138 19.74 4.76 -6.52
N VAL A 139 19.15 3.77 -7.21
CA VAL A 139 17.84 3.95 -7.91
C VAL A 139 16.66 3.55 -7.02
N VAL A 140 16.92 2.75 -5.97
CA VAL A 140 16.06 2.66 -4.77
C VAL A 140 16.32 3.86 -3.82
N SER A 141 16.66 5.02 -4.39
CA SER A 141 16.51 6.34 -3.74
C SER A 141 15.07 6.85 -3.80
N SER A 142 14.12 6.03 -4.25
CA SER A 142 12.73 6.22 -3.84
C SER A 142 12.72 6.27 -2.31
N SER A 143 12.32 7.41 -1.76
CA SER A 143 12.42 7.73 -0.33
C SER A 143 12.00 6.53 0.53
N ARG A 144 12.60 6.34 1.72
CA ARG A 144 12.22 5.25 2.64
C ARG A 144 10.70 5.16 2.82
N THR A 145 10.05 6.32 2.84
CA THR A 145 8.60 6.51 2.87
C THR A 145 7.88 5.97 1.64
N THR A 146 8.45 6.07 0.44
CA THR A 146 7.86 5.50 -0.77
C THR A 146 7.79 3.98 -0.68
N LEU A 147 8.84 3.33 -0.18
CA LEU A 147 8.86 1.86 -0.05
C LEU A 147 7.81 1.38 0.94
N SER A 148 7.71 2.04 2.09
CA SER A 148 6.72 1.71 3.11
C SER A 148 5.30 1.96 2.62
N TYR A 149 5.07 3.06 1.92
CA TYR A 149 3.82 3.40 1.27
C TYR A 149 3.38 2.36 0.23
N VAL A 150 4.27 2.01 -0.71
CA VAL A 150 3.97 1.03 -1.78
C VAL A 150 3.66 -0.34 -1.17
N SER A 151 4.42 -0.74 -0.13
CA SER A 151 4.18 -2.00 0.57
C SER A 151 2.83 -2.03 1.28
N GLY A 152 2.46 -0.94 1.95
CA GLY A 152 1.18 -0.81 2.65
C GLY A 152 0.01 -0.84 1.66
N LEU A 153 0.15 -0.19 0.50
CA LEU A 153 -0.85 -0.24 -0.55
C LEU A 153 -1.03 -1.66 -1.11
N GLY A 154 0.05 -2.42 -1.30
CA GLY A 154 -0.05 -3.82 -1.73
C GLY A 154 -0.81 -4.71 -0.75
N PHE A 155 -0.54 -4.58 0.56
CA PHE A 155 -1.30 -5.25 1.62
C PHE A 155 -2.78 -4.83 1.60
N GLY A 156 -3.03 -3.52 1.48
CA GLY A 156 -4.37 -2.95 1.45
C GLY A 156 -5.19 -3.44 0.26
N VAL A 157 -4.63 -3.40 -0.95
CA VAL A 157 -5.32 -3.83 -2.18
C VAL A 157 -5.69 -5.31 -2.10
N MET A 158 -4.77 -6.20 -1.69
CA MET A 158 -5.12 -7.63 -1.60
C MET A 158 -6.14 -7.91 -0.51
N SER A 159 -6.06 -7.24 0.64
CA SER A 159 -7.09 -7.30 1.68
C SER A 159 -8.45 -6.84 1.17
N GLY A 160 -8.49 -5.73 0.43
CA GLY A 160 -9.70 -5.21 -0.18
C GLY A 160 -10.30 -6.14 -1.23
N VAL A 161 -9.46 -6.72 -2.11
CA VAL A 161 -9.90 -7.70 -3.11
C VAL A 161 -10.51 -8.91 -2.42
N PHE A 162 -9.84 -9.47 -1.41
CA PHE A 162 -10.35 -10.64 -0.69
C PHE A 162 -11.68 -10.33 0.04
N SER A 163 -11.84 -9.11 0.55
CA SER A 163 -13.04 -8.70 1.28
C SER A 163 -14.23 -8.35 0.39
N LEU A 164 -14.02 -7.80 -0.82
CA LEU A 164 -15.09 -7.20 -1.63
C LEU A 164 -15.42 -7.99 -2.90
N LEU A 165 -14.49 -8.76 -3.45
CA LEU A 165 -14.65 -9.37 -4.79
C LEU A 165 -15.90 -10.25 -4.89
N ASN A 166 -16.12 -11.13 -3.92
CA ASN A 166 -17.28 -12.04 -3.93
C ASN A 166 -18.60 -11.27 -3.75
N VAL A 167 -18.62 -10.31 -2.82
CA VAL A 167 -19.79 -9.45 -2.59
C VAL A 167 -20.12 -8.63 -3.84
N LEU A 168 -19.10 -8.15 -4.53
CA LEU A 168 -19.27 -7.36 -5.74
C LEU A 168 -19.77 -8.21 -6.92
N ALA A 169 -19.38 -9.48 -7.00
CA ALA A 169 -19.92 -10.41 -7.98
C ALA A 169 -21.43 -10.60 -7.80
N ASP A 170 -21.91 -10.68 -6.56
CA ASP A 170 -23.33 -10.80 -6.24
C ASP A 170 -24.13 -9.52 -6.59
N ALA A 171 -23.50 -8.34 -6.54
CA ALA A 171 -24.11 -7.06 -6.88
C ALA A 171 -24.49 -6.90 -8.36
N ILE A 172 -23.97 -7.76 -9.24
CA ILE A 172 -24.33 -7.77 -10.68
C ILE A 172 -25.75 -8.33 -10.87
N GLY A 173 -26.20 -9.21 -9.97
CA GLY A 173 -27.49 -9.87 -10.03
C GLY A 173 -28.67 -8.88 -9.88
N PRO A 174 -29.87 -9.23 -10.38
CA PRO A 174 -31.06 -8.35 -10.36
C PRO A 174 -31.62 -8.09 -8.95
N GLY A 175 -31.14 -8.77 -7.92
CA GLY A 175 -31.62 -8.64 -6.54
C GLY A 175 -30.69 -7.83 -5.67
N THR A 176 -31.25 -6.96 -4.82
CA THR A 176 -30.53 -6.34 -3.71
C THR A 176 -30.69 -7.17 -2.44
N VAL A 177 -29.75 -7.06 -1.51
CA VAL A 177 -29.88 -7.70 -0.20
C VAL A 177 -31.01 -7.06 0.62
N GLY A 178 -31.67 -7.86 1.45
CA GLY A 178 -32.66 -7.35 2.40
C GLY A 178 -33.91 -8.19 2.61
N LEU A 179 -34.16 -9.19 1.75
CA LEU A 179 -35.33 -10.05 1.85
C LEU A 179 -35.43 -10.83 3.18
N ASN A 180 -34.28 -11.22 3.77
CA ASN A 180 -34.22 -11.93 5.06
C ASN A 180 -33.77 -11.03 6.23
N GLY A 181 -34.12 -9.74 6.22
CA GLY A 181 -33.76 -8.80 7.29
C GLY A 181 -32.37 -8.16 7.16
N GLY A 182 -31.77 -8.21 5.97
CA GLY A 182 -30.54 -7.47 5.67
C GLY A 182 -30.80 -5.98 5.40
N SER A 183 -29.79 -5.13 5.56
CA SER A 183 -29.87 -3.72 5.16
C SER A 183 -29.65 -3.55 3.67
N SER A 184 -30.46 -2.72 3.01
CA SER A 184 -30.26 -2.32 1.61
C SER A 184 -28.91 -1.63 1.36
N CYS A 185 -28.26 -1.12 2.42
CA CYS A 185 -26.97 -0.43 2.33
C CYS A 185 -25.76 -1.38 2.46
N PHE A 186 -25.95 -2.70 2.40
CA PHE A 186 -24.85 -3.67 2.59
C PHE A 186 -23.73 -3.53 1.57
N PHE A 187 -24.06 -3.41 0.28
CA PHE A 187 -23.06 -3.26 -0.79
C PHE A 187 -22.25 -1.96 -0.60
N LEU A 188 -22.95 -0.85 -0.32
CA LEU A 188 -22.32 0.43 -0.04
C LEU A 188 -21.43 0.39 1.22
N THR A 189 -21.91 -0.22 2.30
CA THR A 189 -21.15 -0.34 3.56
C THR A 189 -19.91 -1.22 3.38
N SER A 190 -20.03 -2.29 2.60
CA SER A 190 -18.91 -3.16 2.25
C SER A 190 -17.86 -2.40 1.45
N ALA A 191 -18.27 -1.66 0.41
CA ALA A 191 -17.37 -0.82 -0.38
C ALA A 191 -16.67 0.26 0.46
N LEU A 192 -17.41 0.96 1.33
CA LEU A 192 -16.85 1.96 2.24
C LEU A 192 -15.86 1.35 3.24
N THR A 193 -16.18 0.18 3.79
CA THR A 193 -15.29 -0.55 4.71
C THR A 193 -14.02 -0.98 3.98
N THR A 194 -14.14 -1.53 2.77
CA THR A 194 -13.00 -1.93 1.93
C THR A 194 -12.08 -0.76 1.64
N SER A 195 -12.63 0.38 1.21
CA SER A 195 -11.83 1.59 0.94
C SER A 195 -11.06 2.06 2.19
N ALA A 196 -11.70 2.02 3.37
CA ALA A 196 -11.07 2.38 4.62
C ALA A 196 -9.94 1.42 5.00
N PHE A 197 -10.12 0.10 4.85
CA PHE A 197 -9.07 -0.89 5.11
C PHE A 197 -7.89 -0.77 4.14
N VAL A 198 -8.13 -0.48 2.86
CA VAL A 198 -7.06 -0.26 1.88
C VAL A 198 -6.20 0.94 2.27
N LEU A 199 -6.83 2.06 2.66
CA LEU A 199 -6.12 3.25 3.12
C LEU A 199 -5.43 3.04 4.47
N LEU A 200 -6.10 2.38 5.43
CA LEU A 200 -5.52 2.04 6.73
C LEU A 200 -4.27 1.19 6.57
N HIS A 201 -4.29 0.12 5.77
CA HIS A 201 -3.09 -0.68 5.50
C HIS A 201 -1.97 0.15 4.86
N THR A 202 -2.31 1.11 4.02
CA THR A 202 -1.32 2.04 3.43
C THR A 202 -0.69 2.92 4.51
N PHE A 203 -1.49 3.52 5.39
CA PHE A 203 -0.99 4.36 6.48
C PHE A 203 -0.23 3.56 7.53
N TRP A 204 -0.74 2.40 7.93
CA TRP A 204 -0.06 1.48 8.84
C TRP A 204 1.26 0.99 8.26
N GLY A 205 1.36 0.72 6.96
CA GLY A 205 2.63 0.42 6.31
C GLY A 205 3.67 1.53 6.51
N VAL A 206 3.27 2.79 6.27
CA VAL A 206 4.14 3.96 6.48
C VAL A 206 4.55 4.12 7.94
N VAL A 207 3.59 4.07 8.86
CA VAL A 207 3.81 4.25 10.30
C VAL A 207 4.67 3.12 10.87
N SER A 208 4.39 1.86 10.53
CA SER A 208 5.15 0.70 10.98
C SER A 208 6.61 0.76 10.52
N PHE A 209 6.86 1.05 9.25
CA PHE A 209 8.25 1.14 8.74
C PHE A 209 9.00 2.30 9.39
N HIS A 210 8.35 3.46 9.54
CA HIS A 210 8.96 4.59 10.25
C HIS A 210 9.30 4.24 11.70
N ALA A 211 8.41 3.52 12.38
CA ALA A 211 8.60 3.10 13.77
C ALA A 211 9.70 2.04 13.91
N LEU A 212 9.77 1.07 13.00
CA LEU A 212 10.81 0.05 12.95
C LEU A 212 12.19 0.63 12.58
N ASP A 213 12.23 1.70 11.79
CA ASP A 213 13.46 2.41 11.44
C ASP A 213 14.05 3.16 12.65
N HIS A 214 13.20 3.74 13.50
CA HIS A 214 13.59 4.55 14.68
C HIS A 214 13.47 3.81 16.01
N SER A 215 13.28 2.49 15.99
CA SER A 215 13.08 1.65 17.19
C SER A 215 11.95 2.12 18.12
N ARG A 216 10.91 2.78 17.57
CA ARG A 216 9.74 3.27 18.30
C ARG A 216 8.66 2.20 18.39
N TRP A 217 8.94 1.17 19.19
CA TRP A 217 8.01 0.07 19.50
C TRP A 217 6.58 0.48 19.89
N PRO A 218 6.29 1.59 20.62
CA PRO A 218 4.91 1.96 20.91
C PRO A 218 4.07 2.29 19.66
N LEU A 219 4.68 2.83 18.60
CA LEU A 219 3.96 3.07 17.34
C LEU A 219 3.64 1.75 16.62
N VAL A 220 4.53 0.76 16.71
CA VAL A 220 4.28 -0.58 16.15
C VAL A 220 3.14 -1.26 16.91
N ALA A 221 3.15 -1.18 18.24
CA ALA A 221 2.07 -1.69 19.08
C ALA A 221 0.74 -0.99 18.79
N PHE A 222 0.75 0.34 18.62
CA PHE A 222 -0.43 1.10 18.20
C PHE A 222 -1.02 0.58 16.88
N VAL A 223 -0.19 0.33 15.86
CA VAL A 223 -0.66 -0.21 14.58
C VAL A 223 -1.32 -1.58 14.76
N GLY A 224 -0.68 -2.49 15.51
CA GLY A 224 -1.26 -3.81 15.77
C GLY A 224 -2.58 -3.75 16.53
N ILE A 225 -2.68 -2.89 17.54
CA ILE A 225 -3.91 -2.67 18.31
C ILE A 225 -4.98 -2.02 17.43
N ALA A 226 -4.63 -0.99 16.66
CA ALA A 226 -5.56 -0.31 15.75
C ALA A 226 -6.12 -1.30 14.72
N HIS A 227 -5.27 -2.14 14.13
CA HIS A 227 -5.69 -3.17 13.19
C HIS A 227 -6.62 -4.20 13.84
N LEU A 228 -6.32 -4.63 15.08
CA LEU A 228 -7.20 -5.53 15.81
C LEU A 228 -8.56 -4.87 16.11
N VAL A 229 -8.56 -3.63 16.59
CA VAL A 229 -9.78 -2.88 16.91
C VAL A 229 -10.65 -2.71 15.67
N THR A 230 -10.08 -2.27 14.53
CA THR A 230 -10.85 -2.14 13.29
C THR A 230 -11.42 -3.46 12.80
N SER A 231 -10.68 -4.56 12.96
CA SER A 231 -11.13 -5.90 12.57
C SER A 231 -12.18 -6.48 13.53
N CYS A 232 -12.16 -6.09 14.82
CA CYS A 232 -13.22 -6.44 15.75
C CYS A 232 -14.48 -5.58 15.54
N LEU A 233 -14.33 -4.32 15.16
CA LEU A 233 -15.47 -3.43 14.87
C LEU A 233 -16.32 -3.95 13.69
N THR A 234 -15.71 -4.62 12.70
CA THR A 234 -16.46 -5.21 11.59
C THR A 234 -17.33 -6.40 12.01
N LEU A 235 -17.07 -7.04 13.16
CA LEU A 235 -17.94 -8.09 13.71
C LEU A 235 -19.31 -7.57 14.17
N LEU A 236 -19.47 -6.26 14.31
CA LEU A 236 -20.76 -5.62 14.62
C LEU A 236 -21.65 -5.45 13.37
N ASN A 237 -21.09 -5.58 12.15
CA ASN A 237 -21.82 -5.41 10.90
C ASN A 237 -22.98 -6.41 10.73
N PRO A 238 -22.82 -7.72 11.03
CA PRO A 238 -23.92 -8.68 10.95
C PRO A 238 -25.06 -8.39 11.94
N ALA A 239 -24.78 -7.69 13.05
CA ALA A 239 -25.79 -7.32 14.05
C ALA A 239 -26.62 -6.08 13.65
N GLY A 240 -26.39 -5.51 12.45
CA GLY A 240 -27.13 -4.36 11.94
C GLY A 240 -26.58 -2.99 12.39
N TYR A 241 -25.54 -2.96 13.23
CA TYR A 241 -24.95 -1.72 13.76
C TYR A 241 -23.88 -1.12 12.83
N TYR A 242 -24.23 -0.85 11.57
CA TYR A 242 -23.29 -0.33 10.57
C TYR A 242 -22.66 1.03 10.93
N VAL A 243 -23.43 1.91 11.57
CA VAL A 243 -22.93 3.23 11.99
C VAL A 243 -21.88 3.09 13.11
N ALA A 244 -22.11 2.15 14.03
CA ALA A 244 -21.22 1.91 15.16
C ALA A 244 -19.87 1.31 14.75
N SER A 245 -19.79 0.65 13.58
CA SER A 245 -18.53 0.16 13.03
C SER A 245 -17.87 1.18 12.08
N LEU A 246 -18.62 1.77 11.14
CA LEU A 246 -18.09 2.68 10.13
C LEU A 246 -17.49 3.94 10.73
N VAL A 247 -18.21 4.62 11.63
CA VAL A 247 -17.74 5.92 12.16
C VAL A 247 -16.41 5.76 12.90
N PRO A 248 -16.24 4.80 13.83
CA PRO A 248 -14.94 4.59 14.48
C PRO A 248 -13.82 4.16 13.51
N ILE A 249 -14.12 3.33 12.49
CA ILE A 249 -13.12 2.95 11.48
C ILE A 249 -12.60 4.18 10.72
N TYR A 250 -13.50 5.09 10.30
CA TYR A 250 -13.09 6.32 9.61
C TYR A 250 -12.38 7.31 10.53
N LEU A 251 -12.74 7.38 11.82
CA LEU A 251 -11.98 8.17 12.80
C LEU A 251 -10.56 7.62 12.98
N LEU A 252 -10.40 6.29 13.10
CA LEU A 252 -9.09 5.64 13.16
C LEU A 252 -8.29 5.83 11.87
N LEU A 253 -8.94 5.87 10.72
CA LEU A 253 -8.33 6.20 9.44
C LEU A 253 -7.76 7.62 9.44
N LEU A 254 -8.52 8.61 9.93
CA LEU A 254 -8.04 9.99 10.04
C LEU A 254 -6.85 10.11 10.99
N VAL A 255 -6.93 9.47 12.17
CA VAL A 255 -5.83 9.45 13.14
C VAL A 255 -4.58 8.79 12.53
N SER A 256 -4.74 7.64 11.87
CA SER A 256 -3.64 6.94 11.21
C SER A 256 -3.05 7.75 10.06
N GLY A 257 -3.88 8.51 9.32
CA GLY A 257 -3.44 9.42 8.27
C GLY A 257 -2.60 10.58 8.80
N VAL A 258 -3.01 11.19 9.92
CA VAL A 258 -2.23 12.25 10.58
C VAL A 258 -0.88 11.70 11.08
N LEU A 259 -0.87 10.52 11.69
CA LEU A 259 0.36 9.86 12.11
C LEU A 259 1.27 9.51 10.94
N ALA A 260 0.72 9.02 9.83
CA ALA A 260 1.48 8.74 8.60
C ALA A 260 2.08 10.03 8.00
N PHE A 261 1.33 11.14 8.02
CA PHE A 261 1.82 12.44 7.56
C PHE A 261 3.00 12.93 8.41
N HIS A 262 2.92 12.80 9.73
CA HIS A 262 4.03 13.12 10.63
C HIS A 262 5.23 12.18 10.45
N ALA A 263 4.99 10.88 10.27
CA ALA A 263 6.02 9.88 10.00
C ALA A 263 6.77 10.14 8.67
N ALA A 264 6.09 10.72 7.68
CA ALA A 264 6.68 11.15 6.41
C ALA A 264 7.49 12.46 6.50
N GLY A 265 7.55 13.10 7.68
CA GLY A 265 8.27 14.35 7.90
C GLY A 265 7.42 15.62 7.75
N GLY A 266 6.10 15.49 7.55
CA GLY A 266 5.18 16.62 7.48
C GLY A 266 5.02 17.33 8.84
N ARG A 267 5.37 18.62 8.88
CA ARG A 267 4.98 19.53 9.98
C ARG A 267 3.81 20.39 9.51
N ILE A 268 2.81 20.60 10.37
CA ILE A 268 1.63 21.44 10.08
C ILE A 268 2.06 22.86 9.62
N HIS A 269 3.17 23.36 10.15
CA HIS A 269 3.77 24.63 9.75
C HIS A 269 4.23 24.68 8.28
N ALA A 270 4.66 23.55 7.69
CA ALA A 270 5.00 23.47 6.26
C ALA A 270 3.73 23.55 5.38
N LEU A 271 2.61 23.00 5.85
CA LEU A 271 1.30 23.12 5.20
C LEU A 271 0.80 24.56 5.20
N MET A 272 0.95 25.26 6.32
CA MET A 272 0.62 26.68 6.44
C MET A 272 1.52 27.54 5.54
N ARG A 273 2.82 27.21 5.41
CA ARG A 273 3.74 27.90 4.48
C ARG A 273 3.37 27.69 3.02
N PHE A 274 2.95 26.49 2.61
CA PHE A 274 2.49 26.22 1.26
C PHE A 274 1.23 27.02 0.91
N LYS A 275 0.27 27.08 1.84
CA LYS A 275 -0.94 27.90 1.71
C LYS A 275 -0.67 29.40 1.80
N GLY A 276 0.39 29.80 2.51
CA GLY A 276 0.84 31.19 2.65
C GLY A 276 1.77 31.66 1.54
N GLN A 277 2.29 30.79 0.66
CA GLN A 277 3.05 31.16 -0.54
C GLN A 277 2.17 31.35 -1.77
N SER A 278 0.96 30.82 -1.79
CA SER A 278 -0.02 31.08 -2.85
C SER A 278 -0.70 32.45 -2.75
N LEU A 279 -0.66 33.12 -1.59
CA LEU A 279 -1.22 34.48 -1.39
C LEU A 279 -0.30 35.64 -1.84
N PRO A 280 1.02 35.66 -1.60
CA PRO A 280 1.89 36.81 -1.89
C PRO A 280 2.20 36.97 -3.39
N GLN A 281 2.23 35.87 -4.16
CA GLN A 281 2.54 35.92 -5.60
C GLN A 281 1.42 36.56 -6.43
N GLN A 282 0.15 36.37 -6.06
CA GLN A 282 -0.97 37.04 -6.74
C GLN A 282 -0.97 38.56 -6.48
N GLN A 283 -0.59 38.99 -5.27
CA GLN A 283 -0.58 40.42 -4.93
C GLN A 283 0.58 41.15 -5.62
N GLN A 284 1.77 40.54 -5.71
CA GLN A 284 2.91 41.12 -6.43
C GLN A 284 2.72 41.17 -7.96
N GLN A 285 2.02 40.19 -8.56
CA GLN A 285 1.68 40.24 -9.99
C GLN A 285 0.64 41.32 -10.31
N HIS A 286 -0.34 41.54 -9.43
CA HIS A 286 -1.32 42.63 -9.58
C HIS A 286 -0.67 44.03 -9.42
N GLU A 287 0.25 44.20 -8.46
CA GLU A 287 0.97 45.47 -8.29
C GLU A 287 1.95 45.76 -9.44
N GLN A 288 2.62 44.74 -10.00
CA GLN A 288 3.50 44.93 -11.16
C GLN A 288 2.74 45.26 -12.46
N GLN A 289 1.52 44.76 -12.64
CA GLN A 289 0.67 45.14 -13.78
C GLN A 289 0.06 46.54 -13.66
N GLN A 290 -0.14 47.06 -12.44
CA GLN A 290 -0.58 48.44 -12.23
C GLN A 290 0.56 49.47 -12.24
N ALA A 291 1.80 49.05 -12.03
CA ALA A 291 2.97 49.94 -11.96
C ALA A 291 3.67 50.18 -13.31
N SER A 292 3.13 49.71 -14.44
CA SER A 292 3.65 50.02 -15.77
C SER A 292 2.79 51.10 -16.44
N PRO A 293 3.13 52.40 -16.29
CA PRO A 293 2.51 53.43 -17.11
C PRO A 293 3.06 53.31 -18.55
N HIS A 294 2.13 53.36 -19.51
CA HIS A 294 2.40 53.57 -20.92
C HIS A 294 3.19 54.86 -21.17
#